data_AF-A0A0C2V2G3-F1
#
_entry.id   AF-A0A0C2V2G3-F1
#
_cell.length_a   1.000
_cell.length_b   1.000
_cell.length_c   1.000
_cell.angle_alpha   90.00
_cell.angle_beta   90.00
_cell.angle_gamma   90.00
#
_symmetry.space_group_name_H-M   'P 1'
#
loop_
_entity.id
_entity.type
_entity.pdbx_description
1 polymer ?
#
loop_
_entity_poly.entity_id
_entity_poly.type
_entity_poly.pdbx_seq_one_letter_code
_entity_poly.pdbx_strand_id
1 'polypeptide(L)'
;MRIFIILILPLWLLATEFKVASYNVENLFDLVNNGSEYDEYIPNRNGWDKSALNKKLNNIAQVICDLNADTVALQEIENINA
;
A
#
# COMPACT_ATOMS: atom_id res chain seq x y z
N MET A 1 -48.50 -1.55 -19.82
CA MET A 1 -47.40 -0.82 -20.50
C MET A 1 -46.54 0.03 -19.54
N ARG A 2 -47.09 0.92 -18.70
CA ARG A 2 -46.29 1.77 -17.78
C ARG A 2 -45.39 1.01 -16.77
N ILE A 3 -45.90 -0.06 -16.16
CA ILE A 3 -45.14 -0.87 -15.18
C ILE A 3 -43.97 -1.63 -15.83
N PHE A 4 -44.13 -2.03 -17.09
CA PHE A 4 -43.07 -2.71 -17.85
C PHE A 4 -41.87 -1.81 -18.12
N ILE A 5 -42.05 -0.50 -18.23
CA ILE A 5 -40.93 0.46 -18.44
C ILE A 5 -40.05 0.55 -17.19
N ILE A 6 -40.65 0.49 -16.00
CA ILE A 6 -39.93 0.56 -14.71
C ILE A 6 -39.05 -0.68 -14.50
N LEU A 7 -39.46 -1.84 -15.02
CA LEU A 7 -38.70 -3.09 -14.93
C LEU A 7 -37.42 -3.10 -15.80
N ILE A 8 -37.33 -2.22 -16.80
CA ILE A 8 -36.21 -2.14 -17.75
C ILE A 8 -35.17 -1.10 -17.28
N LEU A 9 -35.57 -0.18 -16.39
CA LEU A 9 -34.72 0.88 -15.81
C LEU A 9 -33.38 0.40 -15.21
N PRO A 10 -33.30 -0.74 -14.48
CA PRO A 10 -32.04 -1.17 -13.89
C PRO A 10 -31.02 -1.68 -14.92
N LEU A 11 -31.42 -1.95 -16.18
CA LEU A 11 -30.49 -2.33 -17.26
C LEU A 11 -29.62 -1.15 -17.73
N TRP A 12 -29.92 0.07 -17.28
CA TRP A 12 -29.20 1.30 -17.62
C TRP A 12 -28.32 1.81 -16.47
N LEU A 13 -28.21 1.06 -15.38
CA LEU A 13 -27.32 1.40 -14.28
C LEU A 13 -25.89 1.00 -14.66
N LEU A 14 -25.12 1.98 -15.14
CA LEU A 14 -23.68 1.84 -15.36
C LEU A 14 -22.95 2.40 -14.13
N ALA A 15 -22.07 1.59 -13.54
CA ALA A 15 -21.15 2.03 -12.51
C ALA A 15 -19.72 1.82 -13.01
N THR A 16 -18.84 2.77 -12.68
CA THR A 16 -17.40 2.59 -12.90
C THR A 16 -16.84 1.65 -11.85
N GLU A 17 -16.11 0.63 -12.27
CA GLU A 17 -15.31 -0.18 -11.35
C GLU A 17 -14.11 0.64 -10.84
N PHE A 18 -13.77 0.48 -9.56
CA PHE A 18 -12.66 1.16 -8.90
C PHE A 18 -12.11 0.26 -7.80
N LYS A 19 -10.79 0.02 -7.81
CA LYS A 19 -10.10 -0.83 -6.84
C LYS A 19 -9.26 0.02 -5.89
N VAL A 20 -9.51 -0.14 -4.59
CA VAL A 20 -8.70 0.43 -3.52
C VAL A 20 -7.99 -0.69 -2.77
N ALA A 21 -6.71 -0.50 -2.50
CA ALA A 21 -5.95 -1.36 -1.61
C ALA A 21 -5.47 -0.58 -0.38
N SER A 22 -5.35 -1.27 0.75
CA SER A 22 -4.67 -0.79 1.95
C SER A 22 -3.55 -1.76 2.28
N TYR A 23 -2.34 -1.26 2.51
CA TYR A 23 -1.17 -2.08 2.78
C TYR A 23 -0.30 -1.47 3.88
N ASN A 24 -0.22 -2.17 5.01
CA ASN A 24 0.78 -1.90 6.04
C ASN A 24 2.08 -2.61 5.66
N VAL A 25 3.15 -1.84 5.47
CA VAL A 25 4.44 -2.33 4.98
C VAL A 25 5.41 -2.75 6.10
N GLU A 26 4.93 -2.84 7.34
CA GLU A 26 5.67 -3.27 8.53
C GLU A 26 6.90 -2.39 8.78
N ASN A 27 6.71 -1.11 9.07
CA ASN A 27 7.74 -0.06 9.20
C ASN A 27 8.76 -0.02 8.04
N LEU A 28 8.60 0.97 7.16
CA LEU A 28 9.59 1.32 6.16
C LEU A 28 10.48 2.43 6.71
N PHE A 29 11.34 2.09 7.67
CA PHE A 29 12.41 2.97 8.16
C PHE A 29 13.51 3.13 7.11
N ASP A 30 14.31 4.16 7.25
CA ASP A 30 15.51 4.42 6.47
C ASP A 30 16.74 3.83 7.17
N LEU A 31 17.93 4.32 6.84
CA LEU A 31 19.19 3.88 7.45
C LEU A 31 19.77 4.92 8.42
N VAL A 32 18.91 5.77 8.97
CA VAL A 32 19.20 6.72 10.04
C VAL A 32 18.63 6.15 11.33
N ASN A 33 19.32 6.38 12.45
CA ASN A 33 18.86 6.00 13.78
C ASN A 33 18.43 7.26 14.51
N ASN A 34 17.13 7.47 14.62
CA ASN A 34 16.49 8.57 15.33
C ASN A 34 16.18 8.21 16.79
N GLY A 35 16.41 6.96 17.18
CA GLY A 35 16.28 6.45 18.55
C GLY A 35 14.87 5.96 18.89
N SER A 36 13.98 5.88 17.90
CA SER A 36 12.61 5.38 18.05
C SER A 36 12.34 4.09 17.28
N GLU A 37 13.33 3.61 16.53
CA GLU A 37 13.26 2.40 15.71
C GLU A 37 13.25 1.13 16.58
N TYR A 38 12.58 0.09 16.09
CA TYR A 38 12.70 -1.24 16.69
C TYR A 38 14.11 -1.80 16.49
N ASP A 39 14.52 -2.72 17.36
CA ASP A 39 15.88 -3.28 17.38
C ASP A 39 16.29 -3.90 16.04
N GLU A 40 15.37 -4.49 15.29
CA GLU A 40 15.63 -5.06 13.96
C GLU A 40 15.83 -4.03 12.85
N TYR A 41 15.44 -2.77 13.05
CA TYR A 41 15.55 -1.68 12.09
C TYR A 41 16.64 -0.65 12.45
N ILE A 42 17.48 -0.96 13.44
CA ILE A 42 18.65 -0.14 13.76
C ILE A 42 19.73 -0.36 12.66
N PRO A 43 20.23 0.69 11.99
CA PRO A 43 21.22 0.57 10.92
C PRO A 43 22.48 -0.20 11.33
N ASN A 44 22.92 -1.13 10.48
CA ASN A 44 24.05 -2.04 10.69
C ASN A 44 23.89 -3.00 11.89
N ARG A 45 22.68 -3.11 12.46
CA ARG A 45 22.31 -4.10 13.47
C ARG A 45 21.32 -5.07 12.84
N ASN A 46 21.36 -6.33 13.28
CA ASN A 46 20.37 -7.34 12.89
C ASN A 46 20.17 -7.52 11.36
N GLY A 47 21.15 -7.11 10.55
CA GLY A 47 21.08 -7.17 9.09
C GLY A 47 20.31 -6.03 8.42
N TRP A 48 19.92 -4.98 9.16
CA TRP A 48 19.32 -3.78 8.57
C TRP A 48 20.39 -2.90 7.92
N ASP A 49 20.57 -3.09 6.62
CA ASP A 49 21.53 -2.36 5.80
C ASP A 49 20.89 -1.94 4.46
N LYS A 50 21.69 -1.30 3.60
CA LYS A 50 21.24 -0.88 2.27
C LYS A 50 20.74 -2.02 1.39
N SER A 51 21.30 -3.22 1.53
CA SER A 51 20.85 -4.38 0.77
C SER A 51 19.47 -4.85 1.27
N ALA A 52 19.27 -4.92 2.59
CA ALA A 52 17.99 -5.27 3.20
C ALA A 52 16.90 -4.25 2.87
N LEU A 53 17.18 -2.95 3.00
CA LEU A 53 16.26 -1.87 2.63
C LEU A 53 15.86 -1.95 1.16
N ASN A 54 16.83 -2.08 0.24
CA ASN A 54 16.55 -2.21 -1.19
C ASN A 54 15.70 -3.45 -1.50
N LYS A 55 15.97 -4.58 -0.83
CA LYS A 55 15.17 -5.81 -0.99
C LYS A 55 13.74 -5.59 -0.51
N LYS A 56 13.55 -4.92 0.63
CA LYS A 56 12.22 -4.59 1.15
C LYS A 56 11.46 -3.67 0.18
N LEU A 57 12.10 -2.61 -0.32
CA LEU A 57 11.52 -1.71 -1.33
C LEU A 57 11.09 -2.44 -2.60
N ASN A 58 11.94 -3.32 -3.14
CA ASN A 58 11.62 -4.11 -4.33
C ASN A 58 10.42 -5.04 -4.10
N ASN A 59 10.34 -5.69 -2.93
CA ASN A 59 9.22 -6.55 -2.59
C ASN A 59 7.91 -5.76 -2.44
N ILE A 60 7.95 -4.61 -1.76
CA ILE A 60 6.79 -3.72 -1.63
C ILE A 60 6.33 -3.24 -3.01
N ALA A 61 7.26 -2.82 -3.87
CA ALA A 61 6.97 -2.39 -5.23
C ALA A 61 6.30 -3.50 -6.05
N GLN A 62 6.81 -4.74 -5.97
CA GLN A 62 6.22 -5.89 -6.62
C GLN A 62 4.77 -6.12 -6.16
N VAL A 63 4.51 -6.08 -4.85
CA VAL A 63 3.15 -6.21 -4.30
C VAL A 63 2.23 -5.09 -4.79
N ILE A 64 2.69 -3.84 -4.80
CA ILE A 64 1.91 -2.69 -5.30
C ILE A 64 1.55 -2.88 -6.79
N CYS A 65 2.50 -3.34 -7.61
CA CYS A 65 2.24 -3.65 -9.02
C CYS A 65 1.22 -4.78 -9.18
N ASP A 66 1.36 -5.86 -8.41
CA ASP A 66 0.49 -7.04 -8.49
C ASP A 66 -0.94 -6.76 -8.00
N LEU A 67 -1.10 -5.86 -7.02
CA LEU A 67 -2.42 -5.40 -6.56
C LEU A 67 -3.23 -4.77 -7.71
N ASN A 68 -2.53 -4.08 -8.63
CA ASN A 68 -3.11 -3.38 -9.78
C ASN A 68 -4.39 -2.61 -9.35
N ALA A 69 -4.22 -1.78 -8.32
CA ALA A 69 -5.27 -0.96 -7.73
C ALA A 69 -5.16 0.46 -8.25
N ASP A 70 -6.31 1.13 -8.40
CA ASP A 70 -6.38 2.52 -8.82
C ASP A 70 -5.83 3.46 -7.72
N THR A 71 -6.04 3.08 -6.45
CA THR A 71 -5.50 3.78 -5.28
C THR A 71 -4.95 2.78 -4.27
N VAL A 72 -3.78 3.11 -3.69
CA VAL A 72 -3.18 2.37 -2.58
C VAL A 72 -2.98 3.30 -1.39
N ALA A 73 -3.53 2.93 -0.24
CA ALA A 73 -3.27 3.59 1.04
C ALA A 73 -2.20 2.80 1.81
N LEU A 74 -1.05 3.44 2.05
CA LEU A 74 0.06 2.82 2.79
C LEU A 74 0.05 3.21 4.26
N GLN A 75 0.43 2.29 5.13
CA GLN A 75 0.66 2.52 6.57
C GLN A 75 2.11 2.19 6.93
N GLU A 76 2.59 2.78 8.02
CA GLU A 76 3.96 2.60 8.55
C GLU A 76 5.07 3.00 7.56
N ILE A 77 4.80 4.07 6.81
CA ILE A 77 5.84 4.79 6.06
C ILE A 77 6.51 5.75 7.04
N GLU A 78 7.84 5.70 7.12
CA GLU A 78 8.59 6.60 7.98
C GLU A 78 8.34 8.07 7.62
N ASN A 79 8.30 8.91 8.66
CA ASN A 79 8.24 10.35 8.50
C ASN A 79 9.66 10.90 8.37
N ILE A 80 9.89 11.79 7.40
CA ILE A 80 11.19 12.44 7.16
C ILE A 80 11.72 13.27 8.35
N ASN A 81 10.88 13.48 9.39
CA ASN A 81 11.20 14.22 10.61
C ASN A 81 11.04 13.38 11.90
N ALA A 82 10.93 12.05 11.79
CA ALA A 82 10.89 11.17 12.95
C ALA A 82 12.28 11.06 13.60
#